data_AF-A0A3M8FCC1-F1
#
_entry.id   AF-A0A3M8FCC1-F1
#
_cell.length_a   1.000
_cell.length_b   1.000
_cell.length_c   1.000
_cell.angle_alpha   90.00
_cell.angle_beta   90.00
_cell.angle_gamma   90.00
#
_symmetry.space_group_name_H-M   'P 1'
#
loop_
_entity.id
_entity.type
_entity.pdbx_description
1 polymer ?
#
loop_
_entity_poly.entity_id
_entity_poly.type
_entity_poly.pdbx_seq_one_letter_code
_entity_poly.pdbx_strand_id
1 'polypeptide(L)'
;MLRMVEQGGERCWLLPRPPDDVTPAVLRELRMSALPVEFPNETNRVLAAALRCCWADVQASPWPGQSATMHEVMDVVDQLIPGREREVLHRFGMGAFRRLQSSRWLVIDDEAQTVRLGPRVATWSDQDFPVLRDLWRELPPPRPDGKSDR
;
A
#
# COMPACT_ATOMS: atom_id res chain seq x y z
N MET A 1 -18.86 14.31 -1.38
CA MET A 1 -18.70 13.35 -2.49
C MET A 1 -17.22 13.32 -2.84
N LEU A 2 -16.59 12.15 -2.86
CA LEU A 2 -15.18 11.95 -3.19
C LEU A 2 -15.05 11.76 -4.70
N ARG A 3 -14.16 12.54 -5.33
CA ARG A 3 -13.81 12.40 -6.75
C ARG A 3 -12.57 11.53 -6.86
N MET A 4 -12.71 10.32 -7.39
CA MET A 4 -11.62 9.35 -7.51
C MET A 4 -11.27 9.14 -8.97
N VAL A 5 -10.05 9.46 -9.37
CA VAL A 5 -9.56 9.23 -10.73
C VAL A 5 -9.26 7.73 -10.91
N GLU A 6 -9.65 7.14 -12.04
CA GLU A 6 -9.31 5.76 -12.39
C GLU A 6 -7.79 5.63 -12.62
N GLN A 7 -7.23 4.44 -12.39
CA GLN A 7 -5.84 4.19 -12.79
C GLN A 7 -5.69 4.42 -14.30
N GLY A 8 -4.65 5.17 -14.70
CA GLY A 8 -4.47 5.60 -16.09
C GLY A 8 -5.16 6.93 -16.46
N GLY A 9 -6.01 7.49 -15.59
CA GLY A 9 -6.51 8.87 -15.72
C GLY A 9 -7.67 9.06 -16.71
N GLU A 10 -8.11 8.01 -17.40
CA GLU A 10 -9.11 8.12 -18.47
C GLU A 10 -10.53 8.34 -17.97
N ARG A 11 -10.85 7.93 -16.73
CA ARG A 11 -12.17 8.06 -16.13
C ARG A 11 -12.10 8.55 -14.69
N CYS A 12 -13.25 8.97 -14.18
CA CYS A 12 -13.37 9.41 -12.80
C CYS A 12 -14.69 8.92 -12.19
N TRP A 13 -14.59 8.41 -10.97
CA TRP A 13 -15.68 7.92 -10.15
C TRP A 13 -16.08 8.98 -9.12
N LEU A 14 -17.39 9.14 -8.90
CA LEU A 14 -17.93 9.97 -7.84
C LEU A 14 -18.47 9.03 -6.76
N LEU A 15 -17.80 9.02 -5.61
CA LEU A 15 -18.13 8.13 -4.50
C LEU A 15 -18.78 8.92 -3.36
N PRO A 16 -19.81 8.37 -2.68
CA PRO A 16 -20.27 8.93 -1.43
C PRO A 16 -19.13 8.87 -0.40
N ARG A 17 -18.88 9.98 0.30
CA ARG A 17 -17.92 9.98 1.41
C ARG A 17 -18.67 9.42 2.63
N PRO A 18 -18.23 8.31 3.25
CA PRO A 18 -18.81 7.90 4.52
C PRO A 18 -18.58 9.01 5.56
N PRO A 19 -19.47 9.17 6.54
CA PRO A 19 -19.23 10.07 7.68
C PRO A 19 -17.89 9.76 8.37
N ASP A 20 -17.24 10.80 8.90
CA ASP A 20 -15.90 10.67 9.51
C ASP A 20 -15.92 9.84 10.82
N ASP A 21 -17.09 9.66 11.44
CA ASP A 21 -17.32 8.86 12.65
C ASP A 21 -17.62 7.37 12.38
N VAL A 22 -17.55 6.93 11.12
CA VAL A 22 -17.74 5.52 10.78
C VAL A 22 -16.59 4.67 11.32
N THR A 23 -16.86 3.96 12.41
CA THR A 23 -15.93 2.99 13.01
C THR A 23 -16.19 1.57 12.47
N PRO A 24 -15.26 0.61 12.68
CA PRO A 24 -15.52 -0.80 12.38
C PRO A 24 -16.75 -1.39 13.09
N ALA A 25 -17.31 -0.70 14.11
CA ALA A 25 -18.58 -1.11 14.73
C ALA A 25 -19.74 -1.15 13.74
N VAL A 26 -19.73 -0.31 12.70
CA VAL A 26 -20.76 -0.29 11.65
C VAL A 26 -20.88 -1.63 10.94
N LEU A 27 -19.79 -2.40 10.83
CA LEU A 27 -19.83 -3.74 10.22
C LEU A 27 -20.71 -4.67 11.04
N ARG A 28 -20.68 -4.57 12.38
CA ARG A 28 -21.55 -5.35 13.26
C ARG A 28 -23.01 -4.95 13.09
N GLU A 29 -23.30 -3.65 12.98
CA GLU A 29 -24.65 -3.13 12.75
C GLU A 29 -25.22 -3.61 11.42
N LEU A 30 -24.41 -3.60 10.38
CA LEU A 30 -24.75 -4.10 9.04
C LEU A 30 -24.74 -5.63 8.93
N ARG A 31 -24.45 -6.35 10.02
CA ARG A 31 -24.30 -7.82 10.07
C ARG A 31 -23.29 -8.33 9.03
N MET A 32 -22.27 -7.53 8.75
CA MET A 32 -21.17 -7.86 7.87
C MET A 32 -20.02 -8.47 8.68
N SER A 33 -19.40 -9.52 8.15
CA SER A 33 -18.20 -10.08 8.77
C SER A 33 -17.03 -9.14 8.58
N ALA A 34 -16.39 -8.73 9.68
CA ALA A 34 -15.06 -8.15 9.61
C ALA A 34 -14.10 -9.25 9.19
N LEU A 35 -13.36 -9.05 8.09
CA LEU A 35 -12.31 -9.98 7.68
C LEU A 35 -11.08 -9.71 8.54
N PRO A 36 -10.64 -10.65 9.40
CA PRO A 36 -9.41 -10.47 10.15
C PRO A 36 -8.23 -10.40 9.19
N VAL A 37 -7.34 -9.44 9.40
CA VAL A 37 -6.07 -9.39 8.67
C VAL A 37 -5.11 -10.35 9.37
N GLU A 38 -4.89 -11.51 8.77
CA GLU A 38 -3.83 -12.42 9.22
C GLU A 38 -2.47 -11.71 9.13
N PHE A 39 -1.64 -11.86 10.17
CA PHE A 39 -0.31 -11.26 10.26
C PHE A 39 -0.34 -9.73 10.02
N PRO A 40 -1.00 -8.96 10.91
CA PRO A 40 -1.24 -7.54 10.69
C PRO A 40 0.06 -6.74 10.63
N ASN A 41 1.07 -7.10 11.43
CA ASN A 41 2.35 -6.39 11.45
C ASN A 41 3.12 -6.57 10.14
N GLU A 42 3.19 -7.79 9.60
CA GLU A 42 3.80 -8.09 8.31
C GLU A 42 3.06 -7.40 7.16
N THR A 43 1.73 -7.47 7.18
CA THR A 43 0.88 -6.88 6.14
C THR A 43 1.01 -5.35 6.13
N ASN A 44 1.04 -4.72 7.30
CA ASN A 44 1.22 -3.27 7.43
C ASN A 44 2.61 -2.83 6.98
N ARG A 45 3.67 -3.60 7.28
CA ARG A 45 5.03 -3.29 6.80
C ARG A 45 5.12 -3.29 5.28
N VAL A 46 4.51 -4.28 4.61
CA VAL A 46 4.47 -4.32 3.14
C VAL A 46 3.65 -3.16 2.57
N LEU A 47 2.53 -2.78 3.20
CA LEU A 47 1.77 -1.61 2.77
C LEU A 47 2.56 -0.31 2.93
N ALA A 48 3.27 -0.14 4.05
CA ALA A 48 4.13 1.02 4.29
C ALA A 48 5.28 1.09 3.26
N ALA A 49 5.93 -0.04 3.00
CA ALA A 49 6.97 -0.14 1.97
C ALA A 49 6.42 0.16 0.56
N ALA A 50 5.24 -0.36 0.21
CA ALA A 50 4.60 -0.05 -1.07
C ALA A 50 4.23 1.44 -1.17
N LEU A 51 3.75 2.07 -0.09
CA LEU A 51 3.52 3.51 -0.03
C LEU A 51 4.81 4.28 -0.29
N ARG A 52 5.94 3.85 0.29
CA ARG A 52 7.25 4.46 0.08
C ARG A 52 7.68 4.45 -1.38
N CYS A 53 7.50 3.32 -2.07
CA CYS A 53 7.92 3.15 -3.46
C CYS A 53 6.95 3.80 -4.47
N CYS A 54 5.64 3.71 -4.21
CA CYS A 54 4.62 4.13 -5.17
C CYS A 54 4.16 5.59 -5.03
N TRP A 55 4.45 6.26 -3.90
CA TRP A 55 4.09 7.68 -3.70
C TRP A 55 5.22 8.61 -4.16
N ALA A 56 5.15 9.04 -5.41
CA ALA A 56 6.20 9.83 -6.08
C ALA A 56 6.31 11.27 -5.55
N ASP A 57 5.18 11.97 -5.43
CA ASP A 57 5.10 13.32 -4.87
C ASP A 57 4.36 13.29 -3.53
N VAL A 58 5.12 13.36 -2.45
CA VAL A 58 4.63 13.32 -1.06
C VAL A 58 3.72 14.52 -0.69
N GLN A 59 3.74 15.59 -1.48
CA GLN A 59 2.82 16.73 -1.29
C GLN A 59 1.46 16.49 -1.96
N ALA A 60 1.42 15.66 -3.01
CA ALA A 60 0.21 15.28 -3.72
C ALA A 60 -0.47 14.05 -3.07
N SER A 61 -1.67 13.72 -3.59
CA SER A 61 -2.37 12.49 -3.19
C SER A 61 -1.54 11.24 -3.53
N PRO A 62 -1.45 10.23 -2.64
CA PRO A 62 -0.78 8.97 -2.93
C PRO A 62 -1.49 8.15 -4.02
N TRP A 63 -2.76 8.42 -4.30
CA TRP A 63 -3.50 7.78 -5.39
C TRP A 63 -3.57 8.69 -6.63
N PRO A 64 -3.34 8.17 -7.86
CA PRO A 64 -3.10 6.75 -8.19
C PRO A 64 -1.66 6.27 -8.00
N GLY A 65 -0.73 7.17 -7.70
CA GLY A 65 0.68 6.86 -7.52
C GLY A 65 1.37 6.37 -8.80
N GLN A 66 2.62 5.91 -8.65
CA GLN A 66 3.40 5.26 -9.70
C GLN A 66 3.54 3.75 -9.45
N SER A 67 3.89 3.00 -10.49
CA SER A 67 4.32 1.61 -10.32
C SER A 67 5.73 1.54 -9.72
N ALA A 68 5.92 0.59 -8.82
CA ALA A 68 7.21 0.11 -8.37
C ALA A 68 7.32 -1.40 -8.65
N THR A 69 8.51 -1.96 -8.58
CA THR A 69 8.71 -3.42 -8.63
C THR A 69 8.39 -4.04 -7.28
N MET A 70 7.98 -5.32 -7.29
CA MET A 70 7.85 -6.08 -6.05
C MET A 70 9.18 -6.21 -5.31
N HIS A 71 10.31 -6.20 -6.04
CA HIS A 71 11.65 -6.22 -5.49
C HIS A 71 11.96 -4.97 -4.66
N GLU A 72 11.72 -3.78 -5.19
CA GLU A 72 11.92 -2.51 -4.47
C GLU A 72 11.12 -2.46 -3.17
N VAL A 73 9.87 -2.92 -3.19
CA VAL A 73 9.05 -2.99 -1.97
C VAL A 73 9.63 -3.96 -0.96
N MET A 74 10.04 -5.15 -1.39
CA MET A 74 10.66 -6.14 -0.48
C MET A 74 12.02 -5.68 0.04
N ASP A 75 12.75 -4.88 -0.74
CA ASP A 75 14.00 -4.27 -0.31
C ASP A 75 13.79 -3.28 0.84
N VAL A 76 12.76 -2.42 0.76
CA VAL A 76 12.39 -1.54 1.87
C VAL A 76 11.97 -2.36 3.10
N VAL A 77 11.22 -3.46 2.91
CA VAL A 77 10.84 -4.35 4.03
C VAL A 77 12.07 -4.99 4.69
N ASP A 78 13.05 -5.46 3.92
CA ASP A 78 14.32 -6.00 4.42
C ASP A 78 15.07 -4.98 5.28
N GLN A 79 15.12 -3.73 4.83
CA GLN A 79 15.75 -2.64 5.58
C GLN A 79 15.02 -2.30 6.90
N LEU A 80 13.70 -2.49 6.98
CA LEU A 80 12.92 -2.26 8.20
C LEU A 80 13.07 -3.36 9.25
N ILE A 81 13.38 -4.58 8.83
CA ILE A 81 13.53 -5.75 9.72
C ILE A 81 14.79 -6.55 9.37
N PRO A 82 15.98 -5.95 9.57
CA PRO A 82 17.25 -6.56 9.18
C PRO A 82 17.51 -7.84 9.98
N GLY A 83 18.24 -8.77 9.36
CA GLY A 83 18.68 -10.02 10.00
C GLY A 83 17.65 -11.16 9.97
N ARG A 84 16.51 -10.98 9.29
CA ARG A 84 15.57 -12.07 9.03
C ARG A 84 16.07 -12.92 7.86
N GLU A 85 15.90 -14.23 7.95
CA GLU A 85 16.24 -15.13 6.84
C GLU A 85 15.46 -14.75 5.57
N ARG A 86 16.18 -14.67 4.44
CA ARG A 86 15.63 -14.19 3.16
C ARG A 86 14.42 -14.99 2.70
N GLU A 87 14.44 -16.31 2.87
CA GLU A 87 13.33 -17.20 2.50
C GLU A 87 12.07 -16.94 3.33
N VAL A 88 12.27 -16.70 4.64
CA VAL A 88 11.21 -16.36 5.58
C VAL A 88 10.60 -15.02 5.21
N LEU A 89 11.44 -14.01 4.96
CA LEU A 89 11.02 -12.68 4.52
C LEU A 89 10.20 -12.74 3.23
N HIS A 90 10.68 -13.51 2.25
CA HIS A 90 10.00 -13.70 0.97
C HIS A 90 8.64 -14.37 1.14
N ARG A 91 8.55 -15.45 1.92
CA ARG A 91 7.27 -16.15 2.17
C ARG A 91 6.23 -15.24 2.81
N PHE A 92 6.62 -14.46 3.82
CA PHE A 92 5.73 -13.50 4.47
C PHE A 92 5.34 -12.35 3.53
N GLY A 93 6.30 -11.82 2.77
CA GLY A 93 6.07 -10.78 1.77
C GLY A 93 5.02 -11.19 0.73
N MET A 94 5.17 -12.37 0.14
CA MET A 94 4.20 -12.90 -0.83
C MET A 94 2.81 -13.11 -0.23
N GLY A 95 2.72 -13.55 1.03
CA GLY A 95 1.45 -13.64 1.74
C GLY A 95 0.80 -12.27 1.96
N ALA A 96 1.59 -11.27 2.34
CA ALA A 96 1.14 -9.89 2.55
C ALA A 96 0.67 -9.23 1.25
N PHE A 97 1.42 -9.36 0.15
CA PHE A 97 1.01 -8.89 -1.17
C PHE A 97 -0.36 -9.44 -1.58
N ARG A 98 -0.57 -10.76 -1.46
CA ARG A 98 -1.86 -11.40 -1.77
C ARG A 98 -3.00 -10.86 -0.91
N ARG A 99 -2.77 -10.65 0.40
CA ARG A 99 -3.77 -10.05 1.31
C ARG A 99 -4.08 -8.60 0.94
N LEU A 100 -3.07 -7.79 0.63
CA LEU A 100 -3.23 -6.39 0.24
C LEU A 100 -3.93 -6.24 -1.11
N GLN A 101 -3.65 -7.12 -2.06
CA GLN A 101 -4.34 -7.18 -3.35
C GLN A 101 -5.81 -7.56 -3.17
N SER A 102 -6.09 -8.62 -2.40
CA SER A 102 -7.46 -9.09 -2.12
C SER A 102 -8.30 -8.03 -1.40
N SER A 103 -7.66 -7.19 -0.58
CA SER A 103 -8.30 -6.11 0.18
C SER A 103 -8.25 -4.73 -0.52
N ARG A 104 -7.81 -4.70 -1.79
CA ARG A 104 -7.73 -3.53 -2.68
C ARG A 104 -6.83 -2.38 -2.18
N TRP A 105 -5.89 -2.69 -1.30
CA TRP A 105 -4.83 -1.77 -0.90
C TRP A 105 -3.71 -1.67 -1.93
N LEU A 106 -3.48 -2.75 -2.70
CA LEU A 106 -2.51 -2.79 -3.79
C LEU A 106 -3.14 -3.35 -5.06
N VAL A 107 -2.59 -2.96 -6.21
CA VAL A 107 -2.79 -3.62 -7.50
C VAL A 107 -1.45 -4.22 -7.90
N ILE A 108 -1.44 -5.51 -8.22
CA ILE A 108 -0.25 -6.26 -8.58
C ILE A 108 -0.42 -6.73 -10.02
N ASP A 109 0.62 -6.51 -10.82
CA ASP A 109 0.81 -7.11 -12.13
C ASP A 109 1.79 -8.26 -11.96
N ASP A 110 1.28 -9.49 -11.94
CA ASP A 110 2.09 -10.69 -11.75
C ASP A 110 3.00 -10.98 -12.95
N GLU A 111 2.66 -10.55 -14.17
CA GLU A 111 3.51 -10.76 -15.34
C GLU A 111 4.70 -9.79 -15.33
N ALA A 112 4.43 -8.52 -15.06
CA ALA A 112 5.47 -7.49 -14.98
C ALA A 112 6.21 -7.47 -13.63
N GLN A 113 5.75 -8.23 -12.63
CA GLN A 113 6.24 -8.20 -11.24
C GLN A 113 6.25 -6.77 -10.66
N THR A 114 5.20 -6.00 -10.97
CA THR A 114 5.04 -4.62 -10.49
C THR A 114 3.87 -4.48 -9.55
N VAL A 115 3.94 -3.46 -8.70
CA VAL A 115 2.95 -3.10 -7.71
C VAL A 115 2.60 -1.61 -7.83
N ARG A 116 1.33 -1.30 -7.64
CA ARG A 116 0.77 0.04 -7.54
C ARG A 116 -0.10 0.14 -6.31
N LEU A 117 -0.28 1.36 -5.81
CA LEU A 117 -1.29 1.61 -4.77
C LEU A 117 -2.68 1.28 -5.32
N GLY A 118 -3.52 0.70 -4.47
CA GLY A 118 -4.89 0.28 -4.77
C GLY A 118 -5.93 1.34 -4.40
N PRO A 119 -7.17 1.25 -4.92
CA PRO A 119 -8.17 2.31 -4.79
C PRO A 119 -8.57 2.59 -3.34
N ARG A 120 -8.33 1.65 -2.41
CA ARG A 120 -8.57 1.88 -0.98
C ARG A 120 -7.65 2.95 -0.39
N VAL A 121 -6.50 3.23 -1.01
CA VAL A 121 -5.63 4.35 -0.64
C VAL A 121 -6.32 5.70 -0.89
N ALA A 122 -7.16 5.79 -1.93
CA ALA A 122 -7.90 7.02 -2.24
C ALA A 122 -8.96 7.36 -1.18
N THR A 123 -9.29 6.43 -0.27
CA THR A 123 -10.29 6.67 0.79
C THR A 123 -9.68 7.27 2.05
N TRP A 124 -8.36 7.44 2.13
CA TRP A 124 -7.74 8.18 3.23
C TRP A 124 -8.22 9.62 3.25
N SER A 125 -8.40 10.15 4.45
CA SER A 125 -8.84 11.53 4.65
C SER A 125 -7.66 12.49 4.53
N ASP A 126 -7.93 13.76 4.27
CA ASP A 126 -6.90 14.80 4.27
C ASP A 126 -6.24 14.97 5.65
N GLN A 127 -6.91 14.52 6.73
CA GLN A 127 -6.38 14.52 8.09
C GLN A 127 -5.33 13.43 8.33
N ASP A 128 -5.36 12.35 7.55
CA ASP A 128 -4.37 11.27 7.64
C ASP A 128 -3.05 11.65 6.96
N PHE A 129 -3.07 12.63 6.05
CA PHE A 129 -1.94 12.96 5.20
C PHE A 129 -0.70 13.42 5.97
N PRO A 130 -0.77 14.30 6.99
CA PRO A 130 0.40 14.67 7.78
C PRO A 130 1.13 13.44 8.36
N VAL A 131 0.38 12.52 8.97
CA VAL A 131 0.93 11.28 9.56
C VAL A 131 1.53 10.38 8.48
N LEU A 132 0.86 10.23 7.34
CA LEU A 132 1.37 9.42 6.22
C LEU A 132 2.65 10.01 5.62
N ARG A 133 2.77 11.35 5.55
CA ARG A 133 3.99 12.03 5.08
C ARG A 133 5.14 11.87 6.07
N ASP A 134 4.86 11.91 7.36
CA ASP A 134 5.85 11.63 8.41
C ASP A 134 6.35 10.19 8.30
N LEU A 135 5.43 9.21 8.22
CA LEU A 135 5.77 7.80 7.99
C LEU A 135 6.62 7.63 6.72
N TRP A 136 6.21 8.22 5.59
CA TRP A 136 6.96 8.12 4.34
C TRP A 136 8.38 8.67 4.46
N ARG A 137 8.58 9.75 5.25
CA ARG A 137 9.91 10.35 5.49
C ARG A 137 10.81 9.48 6.36
N GLU A 138 10.23 8.74 7.30
CA GLU A 138 10.97 7.81 8.17
C GLU A 138 11.36 6.52 7.45
N LEU A 139 10.61 6.12 6.43
CA LEU A 139 10.88 4.89 5.68
C LEU A 139 12.12 5.03 4.78
N PRO A 140 13.02 4.03 4.80
CA PRO A 140 14.17 4.03 3.91
C PRO A 140 13.69 3.94 2.44
N PRO A 141 14.34 4.63 1.50
CA PRO A 141 14.08 4.39 0.08
C PRO A 141 14.54 2.98 -0.32
N PRO A 142 13.98 2.40 -1.40
CA PRO A 142 14.54 1.18 -1.97
C PRO A 142 16.01 1.43 -2.36
N ARG A 143 16.89 0.46 -2.07
CA ARG A 143 18.27 0.51 -2.56
C ARG A 143 18.23 0.51 -4.08
N PRO A 144 19.05 1.35 -4.75
CA PRO A 144 19.14 1.29 -6.20
C PRO A 144 19.59 -0.12 -6.57
N ASP A 145 18.92 -0.74 -7.55
CA ASP A 145 19.41 -2.00 -8.12
C ASP A 145 20.86 -1.77 -8.48
N GLY A 146 21.77 -2.47 -7.78
CA GLY A 146 23.18 -2.39 -8.05
C GLY A 146 23.33 -2.67 -9.53
N LYS A 147 23.75 -1.67 -10.31
CA LYS A 147 24.18 -1.90 -11.68
C LYS A 147 25.13 -3.08 -11.58
N SER A 148 24.75 -4.21 -12.19
CA SER A 148 25.68 -5.27 -12.47
C SER A 148 26.73 -4.63 -13.37
N ASP A 149 27.79 -4.11 -12.76
CA ASP A 149 28.96 -3.61 -13.44
C ASP A 149 29.47 -4.78 -14.28
N ARG A 150 29.30 -4.66 -15.59
CA ARG A 150 29.72 -5.64 -16.58
C ARG A 150 30.58 -4.93 -17.60
#